data_AF-A0A1I8GSF3-F1
#
_entry.id   AF-A0A1I8GSF3-F1
#
_cell.length_a   1.000
_cell.length_b   1.000
_cell.length_c   1.000
_cell.angle_alpha   90.00
_cell.angle_beta   90.00
_cell.angle_gamma   90.00
#
_symmetry.space_group_name_H-M   'P 1'
#
loop_
_entity.id
_entity.type
_entity.pdbx_description
1 polymer ?
#
loop_
_entity_poly.entity_id
_entity_poly.type
_entity_poly.pdbx_seq_one_letter_code
_entity_poly.pdbx_strand_id
1 'polypeptide(L)'
;VEKHGVVPKQCWTEPLVSQETLQFNFWLNTWHRQSAKRIRDLHAAGQTADQIRAYIDSDLLPELFRFCCAAIGRPPAKFTFEYAATAASAGGATAEADAAAGGNKYRRIGPVTPLQFYQEHVKPLVDLGAQVCLVNDPRNPYYRLMTVDMLNNMQGARRVLYVNLPSEELRRLATDALRDRLPVWFGSHVSKGHSRTAGLADPNLHRLDLLCGLQLNTMDKKERLLYGDSLMTHAMLLTGVTPPDPAAGSPGKWRVENSWSQDYGLKGYLTVTDAWFDEYVYEVAIDKARLTDKMRAVLEQDPIVLPAWDPMGALAQ
;
A
#
# COMPACT_ATOMS: atom_id res chain seq x y z
N VAL A 1 10.26 -5.59 0.04
CA VAL A 1 10.21 -7.05 0.22
C VAL A 1 11.39 -7.74 -0.46
N GLU A 2 11.63 -7.59 -1.76
CA GLU A 2 12.69 -8.34 -2.49
C GLU A 2 14.10 -8.33 -1.85
N LYS A 3 14.50 -7.26 -1.14
CA LYS A 3 15.81 -7.19 -0.43
C LYS A 3 15.81 -7.83 0.96
N HIS A 4 14.69 -7.73 1.69
CA HIS A 4 14.64 -8.03 3.13
C HIS A 4 13.68 -9.17 3.50
N GLY A 5 12.89 -9.68 2.55
CA GLY A 5 11.89 -10.71 2.77
C GLY A 5 10.72 -10.28 3.66
N VAL A 6 10.12 -11.26 4.33
CA VAL A 6 9.03 -11.08 5.29
C VAL A 6 9.22 -12.02 6.49
N VAL A 7 8.60 -11.69 7.62
CA VAL A 7 8.68 -12.46 8.87
C VAL A 7 7.27 -12.63 9.44
N PRO A 8 6.89 -13.83 9.91
CA PRO A 8 5.64 -14.01 10.64
C PRO A 8 5.60 -13.11 11.88
N LYS A 9 4.45 -12.48 12.16
CA LYS A 9 4.28 -11.53 13.29
C LYS A 9 4.73 -12.09 14.65
N GLN A 10 4.55 -13.39 14.89
CA GLN A 10 5.00 -14.02 16.14
C GLN A 10 6.53 -14.14 16.28
N CYS A 11 7.26 -14.07 15.17
CA CYS A 11 8.73 -14.08 15.16
C CYS A 11 9.33 -12.67 15.20
N TRP A 12 8.51 -11.63 15.01
CA TRP A 12 8.88 -10.24 15.19
C TRP A 12 7.63 -9.40 15.54
N THR A 13 7.42 -9.19 16.83
CA THR A 13 6.20 -8.59 17.38
C THR A 13 6.22 -7.06 17.32
N GLU A 14 5.03 -6.45 17.39
CA GLU A 14 4.88 -4.99 17.40
C GLU A 14 5.41 -4.37 18.71
N PRO A 15 6.47 -3.55 18.66
CA PRO A 15 6.81 -2.68 19.79
C PRO A 15 5.76 -1.57 19.94
N LEU A 16 5.61 -0.98 21.14
CA LEU A 16 4.67 0.13 21.35
C LEU A 16 4.87 1.27 20.33
N VAL A 17 6.13 1.56 20.01
CA VAL A 17 6.51 2.61 19.05
C VAL A 17 5.96 2.36 17.64
N SER A 18 5.77 1.10 17.21
CA SER A 18 5.19 0.83 15.88
C SER A 18 3.68 1.08 15.83
N GLN A 19 3.01 1.12 16.99
CA GLN A 19 1.59 1.41 17.12
C GLN A 19 1.32 2.91 17.34
N GLU A 20 2.31 3.64 17.89
CA GLU A 20 2.23 5.07 18.20
C GLU A 20 3.47 5.81 17.70
N THR A 21 3.56 6.00 16.38
CA THR A 21 4.79 6.48 15.73
C THR A 21 5.03 7.99 15.83
N LEU A 22 4.08 8.78 16.36
CA LEU A 22 4.16 10.25 16.39
C LEU A 22 5.46 10.77 17.01
N GLN A 23 5.79 10.30 18.22
CA GLN A 23 6.99 10.76 18.93
C GLN A 23 8.28 10.27 18.28
N PHE A 24 8.27 9.04 17.75
CA PHE A 24 9.41 8.49 17.01
C PHE A 24 9.70 9.31 15.76
N ASN A 25 8.67 9.61 14.96
CA ASN A 25 8.77 10.42 13.75
C ASN A 25 9.17 11.87 14.05
N PHE A 26 8.75 12.44 15.19
CA PHE A 26 9.20 13.76 15.63
C PHE A 26 10.73 13.83 15.80
N TRP A 27 11.30 12.86 16.52
CA TRP A 27 12.75 12.78 16.73
C TRP A 27 13.50 12.43 15.46
N LEU A 28 12.98 11.50 14.67
CA LEU A 28 13.53 11.12 13.37
C LEU A 28 13.63 12.34 12.42
N ASN A 29 12.56 13.14 12.33
CA ASN A 29 12.54 14.36 11.53
C ASN A 29 13.52 15.42 12.05
N THR A 30 13.67 15.54 13.36
CA THR A 30 14.68 16.42 13.97
C THR A 30 16.08 16.00 13.56
N TRP A 31 16.39 14.70 13.63
CA TRP A 31 17.67 14.14 13.20
C TRP A 31 17.91 14.32 11.70
N HIS A 32 16.91 14.09 10.84
CA HIS A 32 17.02 14.31 9.38
C HIS A 32 17.35 15.77 9.04
N ARG A 33 16.68 16.74 9.68
CA ARG A 33 16.94 18.18 9.46
C ARG A 33 18.34 18.57 9.90
N GLN A 34 18.82 18.06 11.05
CA GLN A 34 20.19 18.28 11.51
C GLN A 34 21.21 17.67 10.55
N SER A 35 20.99 16.42 10.12
CA SER A 35 21.85 15.71 9.18
C SER A 35 21.93 16.40 7.83
N ALA A 36 20.79 16.88 7.30
CA ALA A 36 20.74 17.66 6.08
C ALA A 36 21.57 18.95 6.20
N LYS A 37 21.51 19.66 7.34
CA LYS A 37 22.37 20.81 7.59
C LYS A 37 23.85 20.43 7.57
N ARG A 38 24.26 19.38 8.31
CA ARG A 38 25.67 18.92 8.36
C ARG A 38 26.20 18.59 6.97
N ILE A 39 25.41 17.88 6.16
CA ILE A 39 25.76 17.54 4.77
C ILE A 39 25.95 18.81 3.91
N ARG A 40 25.05 19.79 4.05
CA ARG A 40 25.16 21.06 3.32
C ARG A 40 26.38 21.88 3.76
N ASP A 41 26.70 21.89 5.04
CA ASP A 41 27.89 22.56 5.58
C ASP A 41 29.18 21.93 5.02
N LEU A 42 29.26 20.59 4.97
CA LEU A 42 30.40 19.88 4.36
C LEU A 42 30.56 20.22 2.88
N HIS A 43 29.46 20.26 2.14
CA HIS A 43 29.49 20.68 0.74
C HIS A 43 29.97 22.13 0.60
N ALA A 44 29.47 23.05 1.42
CA ALA A 44 29.87 24.46 1.42
C ALA A 44 31.36 24.63 1.81
N ALA A 45 31.90 23.74 2.64
CA ALA A 45 33.31 23.69 2.99
C ALA A 45 34.20 23.07 1.88
N GLY A 46 33.65 22.74 0.71
CA GLY A 46 34.41 22.23 -0.44
C GLY A 46 34.68 20.72 -0.41
N GLN A 47 34.04 19.95 0.47
CA GLN A 47 34.15 18.49 0.45
C GLN A 47 33.55 17.93 -0.84
N THR A 48 34.21 16.91 -1.39
CA THR A 48 33.73 16.19 -2.58
C THR A 48 32.51 15.33 -2.26
N ALA A 49 31.75 14.96 -3.29
CA ALA A 49 30.59 14.07 -3.12
C ALA A 49 30.97 12.73 -2.47
N ASP A 50 32.16 12.20 -2.76
CA ASP A 50 32.63 10.93 -2.19
C ASP A 50 33.00 11.06 -0.71
N GLN A 51 33.62 12.17 -0.31
CA GLN A 51 33.88 12.46 1.11
C GLN A 51 32.58 12.61 1.90
N ILE A 52 31.57 13.27 1.32
CA ILE A 52 30.24 13.42 1.94
C ILE A 52 29.53 12.07 2.06
N ARG A 53 29.59 11.22 1.03
CA ARG A 53 29.04 9.85 1.07
C ARG A 53 29.72 9.01 2.15
N ALA A 54 31.05 9.07 2.22
CA ALA A 54 31.81 8.38 3.26
C ALA A 54 31.36 8.80 4.66
N TYR A 55 31.18 10.11 4.90
CA TYR A 55 30.65 10.63 6.17
C TYR A 55 29.22 10.14 6.47
N ILE A 56 28.33 10.08 5.46
CA ILE A 56 26.99 9.53 5.63
C ILE A 56 27.07 8.06 6.09
N ASP A 57 27.93 7.27 5.47
CA ASP A 57 28.07 5.84 5.74
C ASP A 57 28.75 5.54 7.08
N SER A 58 29.78 6.31 7.46
CA SER A 58 30.54 6.09 8.69
C SER A 58 29.91 6.67 9.95
N ASP A 59 29.18 7.79 9.82
CA ASP A 59 28.69 8.55 10.98
C ASP A 59 27.16 8.58 11.06
N LEU A 60 26.50 9.08 10.02
CA LEU A 60 25.05 9.32 10.06
C LEU A 60 24.23 8.03 10.05
N LEU A 61 24.52 7.08 9.15
CA LEU A 61 23.76 5.83 9.08
C LEU A 61 23.89 4.98 10.35
N PRO A 62 25.07 4.84 10.99
CA PRO A 62 25.17 4.15 12.28
C PRO A 62 24.42 4.85 13.42
N GLU A 63 24.38 6.19 13.47
CA GLU A 63 23.55 6.93 14.43
C GLU A 63 22.06 6.59 14.26
N LEU A 64 21.56 6.70 13.03
CA LEU A 64 20.17 6.40 12.70
C LEU A 64 19.83 4.94 13.03
N PHE A 65 20.72 4.01 12.66
CA PHE A 65 20.51 2.59 12.92
C PHE A 65 20.38 2.28 14.42
N ARG A 66 21.24 2.87 15.26
CA ARG A 66 21.14 2.73 16.72
C ARG A 66 19.83 3.28 17.25
N PHE A 67 19.39 4.46 16.78
CA PHE A 67 18.12 5.06 17.16
C PHE A 67 16.93 4.17 16.80
N CYS A 68 16.87 3.69 15.55
CA CYS A 68 15.82 2.78 15.10
C CYS A 68 15.82 1.48 15.91
N CYS A 69 16.99 0.83 16.10
CA CYS A 69 17.05 -0.41 16.87
C CYS A 69 16.68 -0.23 18.36
N ALA A 70 16.97 0.92 18.96
CA ALA A 70 16.55 1.23 20.32
C ALA A 70 15.03 1.37 20.44
N ALA A 71 14.38 1.93 19.40
CA ALA A 71 12.95 2.19 19.40
C ALA A 71 12.08 0.99 18.99
N ILE A 72 12.50 0.28 17.93
CA ILE A 72 11.69 -0.79 17.32
C ILE A 72 12.33 -2.18 17.39
N GLY A 73 13.50 -2.30 18.03
CA GLY A 73 14.27 -3.54 18.11
C GLY A 73 15.12 -3.82 16.87
N ARG A 74 16.00 -4.83 16.97
CA ARG A 74 16.84 -5.29 15.87
C ARG A 74 16.13 -6.42 15.10
N PRO A 75 15.83 -6.25 13.79
CA PRO A 75 15.19 -7.29 13.00
C PRO A 75 15.98 -8.63 13.04
N PRO A 76 15.29 -9.78 13.10
CA PRO A 76 15.94 -11.08 13.20
C PRO A 76 16.69 -11.42 11.91
N ALA A 77 17.96 -11.80 12.03
CA ALA A 77 18.73 -12.29 10.88
C ALA A 77 18.24 -13.68 10.43
N LYS A 78 17.83 -14.51 11.38
CA LYS A 78 17.17 -15.81 11.18
C LYS A 78 16.09 -16.00 12.24
N PHE A 79 15.06 -16.77 11.92
CA PHE A 79 14.02 -17.19 12.87
C PHE A 79 13.61 -18.63 12.63
N THR A 80 12.91 -19.20 13.60
CA THR A 80 12.17 -20.46 13.48
C THR A 80 10.70 -20.15 13.73
N PHE A 81 9.84 -20.48 12.79
CA PHE A 81 8.40 -20.29 12.85
C PHE A 81 7.71 -21.62 13.19
N GLU A 82 7.06 -21.67 14.35
CA GLU A 82 6.36 -22.86 14.84
C GLU A 82 4.87 -22.56 14.96
N TYR A 83 4.02 -23.40 14.39
CA TYR A 83 2.58 -23.16 14.38
C TYR A 83 1.81 -24.47 14.37
N ALA A 84 0.56 -24.42 14.84
CA ALA A 84 -0.37 -25.53 14.74
C ALA A 84 -1.19 -25.35 13.46
N ALA A 85 -1.00 -26.23 12.47
CA ALA A 85 -1.80 -26.24 11.26
C ALA A 85 -3.20 -26.76 11.56
N THR A 86 -4.22 -25.97 11.20
CA THR A 86 -5.63 -26.35 11.23
C THR A 86 -6.09 -26.72 9.82
N ALA A 87 -7.20 -27.45 9.68
CA ALA A 87 -7.80 -27.73 8.37
C ALA A 87 -8.20 -26.45 7.60
N ALA A 88 -8.53 -25.37 8.33
CA ALA A 88 -8.88 -24.07 7.74
C ALA A 88 -7.66 -23.24 7.30
N SER A 89 -6.47 -23.48 7.86
CA SER A 89 -5.23 -22.81 7.45
C SER A 89 -4.52 -23.51 6.29
N ALA A 90 -5.09 -24.61 5.78
CA ALA A 90 -4.45 -25.44 4.78
C ALA A 90 -4.82 -24.92 3.39
N GLY A 91 -3.94 -24.10 2.81
CA GLY A 91 -3.94 -23.76 1.38
C GLY A 91 -2.86 -24.55 0.64
N GLY A 92 -3.14 -24.97 -0.60
CA GLY A 92 -2.19 -25.71 -1.45
C GLY A 92 -2.25 -27.23 -1.29
N ALA A 93 -1.30 -27.94 -1.93
CA ALA A 93 -1.28 -29.41 -2.05
C ALA A 93 -1.22 -30.20 -0.72
N THR A 94 -1.00 -29.53 0.42
CA THR A 94 -1.00 -30.14 1.76
C THR A 94 -2.37 -30.06 2.45
N ALA A 95 -3.36 -29.38 1.87
CA ALA A 95 -4.68 -29.18 2.44
C ALA A 95 -5.52 -30.45 2.52
N GLU A 96 -5.45 -31.29 1.49
CA GLU A 96 -6.22 -32.54 1.44
C GLU A 96 -5.73 -33.57 2.47
N ALA A 97 -4.43 -33.61 2.74
CA ALA A 97 -3.82 -34.52 3.73
C ALA A 97 -4.04 -34.08 5.20
N ASP A 98 -4.22 -32.78 5.44
CA ASP A 98 -4.45 -32.25 6.79
C ASP A 98 -5.94 -32.20 7.16
N ALA A 99 -6.84 -32.02 6.17
CA ALA A 99 -8.29 -32.11 6.38
C ALA A 99 -8.75 -33.54 6.73
N ALA A 100 -8.11 -34.57 6.17
CA ALA A 100 -8.47 -35.97 6.40
C ALA A 100 -8.12 -36.52 7.79
N ALA A 101 -7.25 -35.83 8.56
CA ALA A 101 -6.63 -36.38 9.77
C ALA A 101 -7.20 -35.83 11.10
N GLY A 102 -8.13 -34.87 11.08
CA GLY A 102 -8.84 -34.38 12.27
C GLY A 102 -7.94 -34.02 13.46
N GLY A 103 -7.20 -32.91 13.39
CA GLY A 103 -6.42 -32.39 14.53
C GLY A 103 -5.42 -31.29 14.15
N ASN A 104 -5.03 -30.48 15.13
CA ASN A 104 -3.99 -29.47 14.97
C ASN A 104 -2.61 -30.14 14.86
N LYS A 105 -1.97 -30.10 13.69
CA LYS A 105 -0.62 -30.67 13.53
C LYS A 105 0.44 -29.60 13.79
N TYR A 106 1.41 -29.91 14.65
CA TYR A 106 2.58 -29.07 14.84
C TYR A 106 3.40 -28.99 13.54
N ARG A 107 3.75 -27.78 13.13
CA ARG A 107 4.58 -27.46 11.98
C ARG A 107 5.70 -26.53 12.42
N ARG A 108 6.84 -26.65 11.74
CA ARG A 108 8.04 -25.87 12.00
C ARG A 108 8.73 -25.51 10.69
N ILE A 109 9.07 -24.24 10.52
CA ILE A 109 9.85 -23.71 9.41
C ILE A 109 11.06 -22.98 9.99
N GLY A 110 12.26 -23.47 9.71
CA GLY A 110 13.51 -22.81 10.09
C GLY A 110 14.57 -23.75 10.67
N PRO A 111 15.77 -23.21 11.00
CA PRO A 111 16.12 -21.79 10.98
C PRO A 111 16.25 -21.25 9.55
N VAL A 112 15.56 -20.14 9.26
CA VAL A 112 15.51 -19.52 7.92
C VAL A 112 15.70 -18.02 8.02
N THR A 113 16.26 -17.39 6.99
CA THR A 113 16.30 -15.92 6.90
C THR A 113 14.94 -15.37 6.42
N PRO A 114 14.58 -14.11 6.74
CA PRO A 114 13.37 -13.48 6.19
C PRO A 114 13.28 -13.53 4.67
N LEU A 115 14.41 -13.37 3.97
CA LEU A 115 14.46 -13.41 2.51
C LEU A 115 14.17 -14.81 1.97
N GLN A 116 14.80 -15.85 2.53
CA GLN A 116 14.51 -17.24 2.15
C GLN A 116 13.05 -17.60 2.43
N PHE A 117 12.50 -17.18 3.58
CA PHE A 117 11.10 -17.43 3.90
C PHE A 117 10.16 -16.81 2.86
N TYR A 118 10.42 -15.58 2.43
CA TYR A 118 9.68 -14.97 1.31
C TYR A 118 9.83 -15.77 0.03
N GLN A 119 11.06 -16.10 -0.39
CA GLN A 119 11.34 -16.77 -1.66
C GLN A 119 10.74 -18.18 -1.74
N GLU A 120 10.76 -18.94 -0.65
CA GLU A 120 10.37 -20.35 -0.62
C GLU A 120 8.88 -20.55 -0.28
N HIS A 121 8.28 -19.68 0.53
CA HIS A 121 6.92 -19.89 1.06
C HIS A 121 5.89 -18.84 0.66
N VAL A 122 6.30 -17.65 0.21
CA VAL A 122 5.36 -16.55 -0.11
C VAL A 122 5.37 -16.23 -1.59
N LYS A 123 6.54 -15.94 -2.19
CA LYS A 123 6.70 -15.57 -3.60
C LYS A 123 6.07 -16.57 -4.58
N PRO A 124 6.14 -17.91 -4.37
CA PRO A 124 5.47 -18.87 -5.25
C PRO A 124 3.94 -18.77 -5.24
N LEU A 125 3.36 -18.21 -4.18
CA LEU A 125 1.92 -18.01 -4.04
C LEU A 125 1.50 -16.61 -4.49
N VAL A 126 2.29 -15.59 -4.13
CA VAL A 126 2.08 -14.19 -4.47
C VAL A 126 3.44 -13.53 -4.72
N ASP A 127 3.78 -13.30 -5.98
CA ASP A 127 4.99 -12.56 -6.34
C ASP A 127 4.74 -11.05 -6.24
N LEU A 128 5.17 -10.46 -5.11
CA LEU A 128 5.07 -9.03 -4.87
C LEU A 128 5.95 -8.21 -5.82
N GLY A 129 7.01 -8.81 -6.39
CA GLY A 129 7.86 -8.17 -7.39
C GLY A 129 7.19 -8.02 -8.76
N ALA A 130 6.23 -8.92 -9.07
CA ALA A 130 5.47 -8.93 -10.32
C ALA A 130 4.26 -7.97 -10.30
N GLN A 131 3.89 -7.46 -9.13
CA GLN A 131 2.82 -6.47 -9.00
C GLN A 131 3.27 -5.12 -9.60
N VAL A 132 2.35 -4.49 -10.33
CA VAL A 132 2.50 -3.14 -10.86
C VAL A 132 1.40 -2.23 -10.31
N CYS A 133 1.74 -0.96 -10.16
CA CYS A 133 0.83 0.06 -9.66
C CYS A 133 0.07 0.69 -10.84
N LEU A 134 -1.25 0.49 -10.86
CA LEU A 134 -2.15 1.12 -11.81
C LEU A 134 -2.84 2.27 -11.12
N VAL A 135 -2.82 3.45 -11.73
CA VAL A 135 -3.43 4.65 -11.15
C VAL A 135 -4.52 5.22 -12.02
N ASN A 136 -5.44 5.96 -11.41
CA ASN A 136 -6.38 6.82 -12.11
C ASN A 136 -6.14 8.28 -11.72
N ASP A 137 -5.34 8.95 -12.54
CA ASP A 137 -5.09 10.38 -12.45
C ASP A 137 -5.66 11.10 -13.69
N PRO A 138 -6.87 11.67 -13.61
CA PRO A 138 -7.52 12.37 -14.73
C PRO A 138 -6.84 13.71 -15.09
N ARG A 139 -5.82 14.17 -14.34
CA ARG A 139 -5.03 15.35 -14.72
C ARG A 139 -4.06 15.04 -15.86
N ASN A 140 -3.62 13.79 -15.96
CA ASN A 140 -2.59 13.33 -16.88
C ASN A 140 -3.20 12.43 -17.97
N PRO A 141 -2.58 12.32 -19.17
CA PRO A 141 -3.04 11.42 -20.21
C PRO A 141 -3.05 9.96 -19.75
N TYR A 142 -4.09 9.21 -20.12
CA TYR A 142 -4.15 7.77 -19.88
C TYR A 142 -3.20 6.98 -20.81
N TYR A 143 -2.90 5.75 -20.41
CA TYR A 143 -1.95 4.84 -21.06
C TYR A 143 -0.53 5.44 -21.16
N ARG A 144 -0.14 6.18 -20.12
CA ARG A 144 1.20 6.73 -19.94
C ARG A 144 1.82 6.24 -18.64
N LEU A 145 3.13 6.00 -18.69
CA LEU A 145 3.92 5.72 -17.51
C LEU A 145 4.24 7.02 -16.79
N MET A 146 4.12 7.03 -15.47
CA MET A 146 4.43 8.18 -14.63
C MET A 146 5.32 7.75 -13.46
N THR A 147 6.09 8.70 -12.94
CA THR A 147 6.88 8.58 -11.70
C THR A 147 6.79 9.91 -10.97
N VAL A 148 6.98 9.91 -9.65
CA VAL A 148 7.09 11.14 -8.86
C VAL A 148 8.56 11.36 -8.52
N ASP A 149 9.04 12.59 -8.71
CA ASP A 149 10.42 12.95 -8.39
C ASP A 149 10.72 12.77 -6.89
N MET A 150 11.93 12.36 -6.56
CA MET A 150 12.40 12.10 -5.18
C MET A 150 11.59 11.06 -4.37
N LEU A 151 10.54 10.45 -4.93
CA LEU A 151 9.72 9.44 -4.25
C LEU A 151 10.39 8.07 -4.31
N ASN A 152 11.12 7.73 -3.25
CA ASN A 152 11.67 6.39 -3.03
C ASN A 152 12.01 6.19 -1.55
N ASN A 153 12.16 4.94 -1.13
CA ASN A 153 12.60 4.58 0.21
C ASN A 153 13.97 3.86 0.23
N MET A 154 14.58 3.61 -0.93
CA MET A 154 15.87 2.93 -1.01
C MET A 154 16.72 3.47 -2.16
N GLN A 155 17.95 3.86 -1.85
CA GLN A 155 18.92 4.32 -2.84
C GLN A 155 19.23 3.19 -3.84
N GLY A 156 19.19 3.52 -5.14
CA GLY A 156 19.47 2.57 -6.22
C GLY A 156 18.36 1.52 -6.45
N ALA A 157 17.23 1.60 -5.74
CA ALA A 157 16.11 0.71 -5.96
C ALA A 157 15.27 1.10 -7.19
N ARG A 158 14.33 0.22 -7.56
CA ARG A 158 13.33 0.48 -8.59
C ARG A 158 12.60 1.79 -8.28
N ARG A 159 12.38 2.62 -9.31
CA ARG A 159 11.55 3.83 -9.20
C ARG A 159 10.11 3.44 -8.89
N VAL A 160 9.38 4.33 -8.22
CA VAL A 160 7.93 4.22 -8.13
C VAL A 160 7.35 4.53 -9.50
N LEU A 161 6.69 3.55 -10.12
CA LEU A 161 6.15 3.66 -11.46
C LEU A 161 4.65 3.43 -11.43
N TYR A 162 3.92 4.31 -12.11
CA TYR A 162 2.47 4.27 -12.21
C TYR A 162 2.05 4.14 -13.68
N VAL A 163 1.19 3.17 -13.97
CA VAL A 163 0.50 3.09 -15.27
C VAL A 163 -0.83 3.82 -15.14
N ASN A 164 -0.96 5.01 -15.75
CA ASN A 164 -2.18 5.79 -15.66
C ASN A 164 -3.27 5.21 -16.57
N LEU A 165 -4.45 4.91 -16.03
CA LEU A 165 -5.56 4.28 -16.73
C LEU A 165 -6.91 4.91 -16.33
N PRO A 166 -7.96 4.76 -17.17
CA PRO A 166 -9.33 5.10 -16.78
C PRO A 166 -9.79 4.25 -15.58
N SER A 167 -10.64 4.81 -14.71
CA SER A 167 -11.16 4.10 -13.52
C SER A 167 -11.84 2.77 -13.86
N GLU A 168 -12.50 2.72 -15.01
CA GLU A 168 -13.14 1.49 -15.51
C GLU A 168 -12.15 0.33 -15.68
N GLU A 169 -10.94 0.60 -16.17
CA GLU A 169 -9.90 -0.44 -16.31
C GLU A 169 -9.40 -0.92 -14.95
N LEU A 170 -9.27 -0.01 -13.97
CA LEU A 170 -8.91 -0.38 -12.60
C LEU A 170 -9.99 -1.28 -11.99
N ARG A 171 -11.28 -0.91 -12.10
CA ARG A 171 -12.40 -1.74 -11.63
C ARG A 171 -12.42 -3.09 -12.31
N ARG A 172 -12.25 -3.14 -13.64
CA ARG A 172 -12.26 -4.40 -14.40
C ARG A 172 -11.15 -5.33 -13.93
N LEU A 173 -9.91 -4.84 -13.86
CA LEU A 173 -8.75 -5.65 -13.44
C LEU A 173 -8.86 -6.09 -11.97
N ALA A 174 -9.36 -5.23 -11.08
CA ALA A 174 -9.61 -5.60 -9.69
C ALA A 174 -10.72 -6.66 -9.57
N THR A 175 -11.80 -6.53 -10.34
CA THR A 175 -12.88 -7.54 -10.41
C THR A 175 -12.34 -8.89 -10.87
N ASP A 176 -11.54 -8.90 -11.93
CA ASP A 176 -10.97 -10.13 -12.48
C ASP A 176 -9.99 -10.79 -11.49
N ALA A 177 -9.18 -10.02 -10.76
CA ALA A 177 -8.33 -10.56 -9.69
C ALA A 177 -9.16 -11.17 -8.55
N LEU A 178 -10.24 -10.50 -8.12
CA LEU A 178 -11.13 -11.00 -7.07
C LEU A 178 -11.87 -12.28 -7.49
N ARG A 179 -12.25 -12.42 -8.76
CA ARG A 179 -12.83 -13.67 -9.32
C ARG A 179 -11.88 -14.86 -9.16
N ASP A 180 -10.59 -14.61 -9.28
CA ASP A 180 -9.53 -15.61 -9.07
C ASP A 180 -9.10 -15.73 -7.60
N ARG A 181 -9.90 -15.18 -6.67
CA ARG A 181 -9.67 -15.20 -5.22
C ARG A 181 -8.37 -14.51 -4.79
N LEU A 182 -7.89 -13.56 -5.60
CA LEU A 182 -6.75 -12.72 -5.25
C LEU A 182 -7.26 -11.39 -4.71
N PRO A 183 -7.01 -11.08 -3.43
CA PRO A 183 -7.35 -9.77 -2.90
C PRO A 183 -6.46 -8.69 -3.52
N VAL A 184 -6.97 -7.47 -3.65
CA VAL A 184 -6.32 -6.38 -4.38
C VAL A 184 -5.99 -5.24 -3.44
N TRP A 185 -4.71 -4.92 -3.31
CA TRP A 185 -4.28 -3.71 -2.59
C TRP A 185 -4.71 -2.49 -3.39
N PHE A 186 -5.24 -1.48 -2.70
CA PHE A 186 -5.62 -0.22 -3.32
C PHE A 186 -5.39 0.96 -2.39
N GLY A 187 -5.20 2.12 -2.99
CA GLY A 187 -5.05 3.40 -2.31
C GLY A 187 -6.17 4.37 -2.69
N SER A 188 -6.66 5.11 -1.69
CA SER A 188 -7.86 5.95 -1.82
C SER A 188 -7.85 7.15 -0.87
N HIS A 189 -8.80 8.06 -1.04
CA HIS A 189 -9.11 9.10 -0.05
C HIS A 189 -10.23 8.64 0.89
N VAL A 190 -9.88 7.80 1.87
CA VAL A 190 -10.85 7.07 2.71
C VAL A 190 -11.81 7.95 3.52
N SER A 191 -11.44 9.20 3.84
CA SER A 191 -12.28 10.09 4.65
C SER A 191 -13.43 10.76 3.88
N LYS A 192 -13.41 10.72 2.54
CA LYS A 192 -14.45 11.32 1.69
C LYS A 192 -15.66 10.39 1.60
N GLY A 193 -16.87 10.92 1.80
CA GLY A 193 -18.11 10.14 1.64
C GLY A 193 -18.19 8.90 2.54
N HIS A 194 -17.58 8.94 3.72
CA HIS A 194 -17.37 7.74 4.55
C HIS A 194 -18.07 7.82 5.90
N SER A 195 -18.58 6.68 6.38
CA SER A 195 -19.10 6.50 7.73
C SER A 195 -18.35 5.40 8.46
N ARG A 196 -17.63 5.80 9.51
CA ARG A 196 -16.90 4.89 10.40
C ARG A 196 -17.79 3.87 11.08
N THR A 197 -18.94 4.32 11.60
CA THR A 197 -19.84 3.47 12.40
C THR A 197 -20.64 2.51 11.52
N ALA A 198 -21.10 2.97 10.36
CA ALA A 198 -21.83 2.12 9.44
C ALA A 198 -20.90 1.20 8.62
N GLY A 199 -19.61 1.54 8.50
CA GLY A 199 -18.68 0.83 7.64
C GLY A 199 -19.06 0.98 6.16
N LEU A 200 -19.53 2.16 5.77
CA LEU A 200 -20.03 2.43 4.42
C LEU A 200 -19.26 3.61 3.80
N ALA A 201 -18.96 3.52 2.51
CA ALA A 201 -18.47 4.66 1.75
C ALA A 201 -19.26 4.84 0.45
N ASP A 202 -19.81 6.05 0.28
CA ASP A 202 -20.58 6.49 -0.88
C ASP A 202 -20.39 8.02 -1.05
N PRO A 203 -20.16 8.55 -2.27
CA PRO A 203 -19.98 9.99 -2.46
C PRO A 203 -21.16 10.83 -1.97
N ASN A 204 -22.37 10.24 -1.96
CA ASN A 204 -23.62 10.88 -1.56
C ASN A 204 -24.05 10.51 -0.14
N LEU A 205 -23.19 9.87 0.65
CA LEU A 205 -23.52 9.43 2.01
C LEU A 205 -23.96 10.58 2.92
N HIS A 206 -23.32 11.74 2.78
CA HIS A 206 -23.58 12.94 3.58
C HIS A 206 -24.30 13.99 2.73
N ARG A 207 -25.64 14.06 2.86
CA ARG A 207 -26.50 14.99 2.11
C ARG A 207 -26.62 16.36 2.78
N LEU A 208 -25.49 17.07 2.87
CA LEU A 208 -25.43 18.42 3.46
C LEU A 208 -26.20 19.46 2.65
N ASP A 209 -26.39 19.21 1.36
CA ASP A 209 -27.29 19.97 0.49
C ASP A 209 -28.74 19.93 1.00
N LEU A 210 -29.22 18.75 1.40
CA LEU A 210 -30.57 18.58 1.95
C LEU A 210 -30.66 19.09 3.40
N LEU A 211 -29.60 18.93 4.17
CA LEU A 211 -29.59 19.30 5.59
C LEU A 211 -29.56 20.81 5.81
N CYS A 212 -28.69 21.53 5.08
CA CYS A 212 -28.47 22.96 5.31
C CYS A 212 -28.25 23.79 4.03
N GLY A 213 -28.53 23.22 2.85
CA GLY A 213 -28.36 23.92 1.57
C GLY A 213 -26.91 24.05 1.10
N LEU A 214 -25.95 23.48 1.84
CA LEU A 214 -24.53 23.55 1.49
C LEU A 214 -24.23 22.57 0.34
N GLN A 215 -23.95 23.12 -0.84
CA GLN A 215 -23.53 22.34 -2.00
C GLN A 215 -22.04 21.96 -1.85
N LEU A 216 -21.78 20.67 -1.67
CA LEU A 216 -20.44 20.07 -1.68
C LEU A 216 -20.30 19.11 -2.87
N ASN A 217 -19.08 18.64 -3.13
CA ASN A 217 -18.77 17.70 -4.22
C ASN A 217 -19.11 18.24 -5.62
N THR A 218 -19.00 19.56 -5.82
CA THR A 218 -19.18 20.20 -7.14
C THR A 218 -17.98 20.05 -8.06
N MET A 219 -16.80 19.75 -7.50
CA MET A 219 -15.57 19.51 -8.25
C MET A 219 -15.49 18.07 -8.70
N ASP A 220 -15.07 17.85 -9.95
CA ASP A 220 -14.72 16.52 -10.43
C ASP A 220 -13.42 16.00 -9.81
N LYS A 221 -13.06 14.73 -10.08
CA LYS A 221 -11.84 14.13 -9.52
C LYS A 221 -10.55 14.85 -9.91
N LYS A 222 -10.50 15.41 -11.11
CA LYS A 222 -9.34 16.16 -11.61
C LYS A 222 -9.18 17.47 -10.86
N GLU A 223 -10.26 18.22 -10.72
CA GLU A 223 -10.32 19.48 -9.99
C GLU A 223 -9.95 19.27 -8.52
N ARG A 224 -10.49 18.23 -7.86
CA ARG A 224 -10.14 17.93 -6.46
C ARG A 224 -8.64 17.66 -6.26
N LEU A 225 -7.98 16.99 -7.21
CA LEU A 225 -6.53 16.78 -7.18
C LEU A 225 -5.75 18.09 -7.42
N LEU A 226 -6.21 18.95 -8.33
CA LEU A 226 -5.54 20.22 -8.66
C LEU A 226 -5.67 21.26 -7.54
N TYR A 227 -6.82 21.31 -6.88
CA TYR A 227 -7.14 22.29 -5.83
C TYR A 227 -6.83 21.79 -4.42
N GLY A 228 -6.20 20.62 -4.28
CA GLY A 228 -5.78 20.08 -2.98
C GLY A 228 -6.92 19.60 -2.08
N ASP A 229 -8.12 19.37 -2.62
CA ASP A 229 -9.25 18.83 -1.86
C ASP A 229 -9.17 17.30 -1.70
N SER A 230 -8.50 16.61 -2.63
CA SER A 230 -8.40 15.16 -2.61
C SER A 230 -7.06 14.66 -3.13
N LEU A 231 -6.58 13.59 -2.50
CA LEU A 231 -5.37 12.86 -2.81
C LEU A 231 -5.45 11.46 -2.18
N MET A 232 -4.52 10.57 -2.51
CA MET A 232 -4.44 9.28 -1.86
C MET A 232 -3.96 9.43 -0.41
N THR A 233 -4.81 9.09 0.55
CA THR A 233 -4.53 9.25 1.99
C THR A 233 -4.46 7.94 2.74
N HIS A 234 -5.01 6.84 2.22
CA HIS A 234 -5.01 5.56 2.94
C HIS A 234 -5.02 4.36 1.99
N ALA A 235 -4.41 3.27 2.44
CA ALA A 235 -4.31 2.03 1.71
C ALA A 235 -5.09 0.91 2.41
N MET A 236 -5.83 0.12 1.64
CA MET A 236 -6.69 -0.96 2.13
C MET A 236 -6.67 -2.15 1.15
N LEU A 237 -7.48 -3.17 1.42
CA LEU A 237 -7.52 -4.39 0.61
C LEU A 237 -8.95 -4.69 0.12
N LEU A 238 -9.15 -4.81 -1.20
CA LEU A 238 -10.39 -5.32 -1.76
C LEU A 238 -10.43 -6.84 -1.59
N THR A 239 -11.53 -7.35 -1.06
CA THR A 239 -11.72 -8.78 -0.74
C THR A 239 -13.00 -9.37 -1.33
N GLY A 240 -13.82 -8.57 -1.99
CA GLY A 240 -15.01 -9.03 -2.68
C GLY A 240 -15.66 -7.92 -3.50
N VAL A 241 -16.47 -8.33 -4.47
CA VAL A 241 -17.21 -7.42 -5.36
C VAL A 241 -18.59 -8.00 -5.63
N THR A 242 -19.60 -7.14 -5.63
CA THR A 242 -20.96 -7.44 -6.10
C THR A 242 -21.22 -6.55 -7.31
N PRO A 243 -21.55 -7.12 -8.48
CA PRO A 243 -21.86 -6.31 -9.66
C PRO A 243 -23.16 -5.51 -9.43
N PRO A 244 -23.34 -4.39 -10.17
CA PRO A 244 -24.61 -3.67 -10.14
C PRO A 244 -25.76 -4.54 -10.65
N ASP A 245 -26.94 -4.36 -10.05
CA ASP A 245 -28.20 -4.95 -10.48
C ASP A 245 -29.20 -3.83 -10.82
N PRO A 246 -29.29 -3.42 -12.09
CA PRO A 246 -30.22 -2.38 -12.52
C PRO A 246 -31.69 -2.74 -12.31
N ALA A 247 -32.05 -4.03 -12.37
CA ALA A 247 -33.43 -4.46 -12.19
C ALA A 247 -33.88 -4.29 -10.73
N ALA A 248 -32.97 -4.52 -9.78
CA ALA A 248 -33.19 -4.28 -8.36
C ALA A 248 -32.84 -2.85 -7.91
N GLY A 249 -32.32 -1.99 -8.79
CA GLY A 249 -31.81 -0.67 -8.44
C GLY A 249 -30.61 -0.70 -7.49
N SER A 250 -29.85 -1.80 -7.45
CA SER A 250 -28.71 -1.97 -6.54
C SER A 250 -27.41 -1.54 -7.22
N PRO A 251 -26.65 -0.59 -6.65
CA PRO A 251 -25.35 -0.21 -7.20
C PRO A 251 -24.33 -1.34 -7.00
N GLY A 252 -23.31 -1.37 -7.86
CA GLY A 252 -22.16 -2.23 -7.64
C GLY A 252 -21.44 -1.81 -6.35
N LYS A 253 -20.91 -2.79 -5.63
CA LYS A 253 -20.30 -2.58 -4.32
C LYS A 253 -19.12 -3.50 -4.09
N TRP A 254 -18.18 -3.02 -3.28
CA TRP A 254 -16.94 -3.70 -2.97
C TRP A 254 -16.83 -3.92 -1.47
N ARG A 255 -16.31 -5.08 -1.11
CA ARG A 255 -15.95 -5.41 0.27
C ARG A 255 -14.48 -5.04 0.46
N VAL A 256 -14.22 -4.19 1.42
CA VAL A 256 -12.88 -3.68 1.76
C VAL A 256 -12.50 -4.18 3.15
N GLU A 257 -11.36 -4.84 3.27
CA GLU A 257 -10.70 -5.09 4.55
C GLU A 257 -9.83 -3.88 4.91
N ASN A 258 -10.02 -3.37 6.13
CA ASN A 258 -9.27 -2.25 6.65
C ASN A 258 -8.37 -2.69 7.83
N SER A 259 -7.43 -1.82 8.23
CA SER A 259 -6.43 -2.10 9.26
C SER A 259 -6.68 -1.34 10.58
N TRP A 260 -7.91 -0.90 10.84
CA TRP A 260 -8.27 -0.09 12.01
C TRP A 260 -9.01 -0.85 13.12
N SER A 261 -8.62 -2.12 13.33
CA SER A 261 -9.24 -3.08 14.28
C SER A 261 -10.61 -3.61 13.86
N GLN A 262 -11.08 -4.64 14.58
CA GLN A 262 -12.40 -5.24 14.39
C GLN A 262 -13.54 -4.35 14.90
N ASP A 263 -13.25 -3.35 15.75
CA ASP A 263 -14.27 -2.44 16.27
C ASP A 263 -14.68 -1.37 15.24
N TYR A 264 -14.03 -1.36 14.07
CA TYR A 264 -14.31 -0.42 13.00
C TYR A 264 -15.34 -0.97 12.00
N GLY A 265 -16.35 -0.18 11.66
CA GLY A 265 -17.34 -0.54 10.64
C GLY A 265 -17.98 -1.90 10.91
N LEU A 266 -17.95 -2.79 9.91
CA LEU A 266 -18.50 -4.13 10.02
C LEU A 266 -17.38 -5.14 10.31
N LYS A 267 -16.97 -5.24 11.59
CA LYS A 267 -15.89 -6.14 12.04
C LYS A 267 -14.54 -5.88 11.35
N GLY A 268 -14.19 -4.62 11.14
CA GLY A 268 -12.99 -4.17 10.42
C GLY A 268 -13.18 -4.04 8.91
N TYR A 269 -14.36 -4.33 8.38
CA TYR A 269 -14.67 -4.23 6.95
C TYR A 269 -15.52 -3.01 6.61
N LEU A 270 -15.35 -2.53 5.38
CA LEU A 270 -16.19 -1.51 4.74
C LEU A 270 -16.91 -2.08 3.54
N THR A 271 -18.08 -1.53 3.23
CA THR A 271 -18.75 -1.67 1.94
C THR A 271 -18.66 -0.34 1.22
N VAL A 272 -18.04 -0.31 0.05
CA VAL A 272 -17.89 0.91 -0.76
C VAL A 272 -18.62 0.76 -2.09
N THR A 273 -19.27 1.81 -2.59
CA THR A 273 -20.00 1.75 -3.87
C THR A 273 -19.08 1.95 -5.07
N ASP A 274 -19.52 1.51 -6.26
CA ASP A 274 -18.79 1.78 -7.52
C ASP A 274 -18.55 3.28 -7.74
N ALA A 275 -19.53 4.12 -7.40
CA ALA A 275 -19.38 5.57 -7.48
C ALA A 275 -18.28 6.07 -6.53
N TRP A 276 -18.19 5.51 -5.32
CA TRP A 276 -17.10 5.84 -4.40
C TRP A 276 -15.74 5.43 -4.94
N PHE A 277 -15.66 4.23 -5.54
CA PHE A 277 -14.45 3.76 -6.20
C PHE A 277 -14.00 4.77 -7.26
N ASP A 278 -14.90 5.21 -8.12
CA ASP A 278 -14.57 6.10 -9.22
C ASP A 278 -14.10 7.48 -8.76
N GLU A 279 -14.72 8.02 -7.72
CA GLU A 279 -14.39 9.35 -7.24
C GLU A 279 -13.12 9.39 -6.38
N TYR A 280 -12.84 8.34 -5.60
CA TYR A 280 -11.85 8.41 -4.51
C TYR A 280 -10.82 7.28 -4.47
N VAL A 281 -10.87 6.26 -5.33
CA VAL A 281 -9.77 5.29 -5.50
C VAL A 281 -8.79 5.83 -6.54
N TYR A 282 -7.52 5.90 -6.18
CA TYR A 282 -6.46 6.45 -7.04
C TYR A 282 -5.50 5.40 -7.54
N GLU A 283 -5.31 4.32 -6.81
CA GLU A 283 -4.31 3.30 -7.14
C GLU A 283 -4.81 1.89 -6.82
N VAL A 284 -4.48 0.92 -7.67
CA VAL A 284 -4.60 -0.52 -7.40
C VAL A 284 -3.30 -1.22 -7.79
N ALA A 285 -2.90 -2.22 -7.01
CA ALA A 285 -1.77 -3.07 -7.35
C ALA A 285 -2.27 -4.36 -8.02
N ILE A 286 -1.82 -4.63 -9.24
CA ILE A 286 -2.25 -5.76 -10.06
C ILE A 286 -1.04 -6.51 -10.61
N ASP A 287 -1.15 -7.83 -10.70
CA ASP A 287 -0.12 -8.67 -11.32
C ASP A 287 0.10 -8.30 -12.79
N LYS A 288 1.36 -8.06 -13.19
CA LYS A 288 1.74 -7.71 -14.57
C LYS A 288 1.18 -8.69 -15.62
N ALA A 289 1.01 -9.97 -15.28
CA ALA A 289 0.46 -10.98 -16.18
C ALA A 289 -1.00 -10.71 -16.57
N ARG A 290 -1.78 -10.03 -15.71
CA ARG A 290 -3.20 -9.71 -15.93
C ARG A 290 -3.42 -8.52 -16.85
N LEU A 291 -2.38 -7.76 -17.16
CA LEU A 291 -2.47 -6.60 -18.04
C LEU A 291 -2.75 -7.02 -19.48
N THR A 292 -3.35 -6.13 -20.27
CA THR A 292 -3.39 -6.29 -21.73
C THR A 292 -2.01 -5.98 -22.34
N ASP A 293 -1.77 -6.38 -23.59
CA ASP A 293 -0.52 -6.03 -24.29
C ASP A 293 -0.33 -4.52 -24.40
N LYS A 294 -1.42 -3.78 -24.64
CA LYS A 294 -1.42 -2.31 -24.65
C LYS A 294 -0.93 -1.75 -23.32
N MET A 295 -1.42 -2.27 -22.20
CA MET A 295 -1.00 -1.83 -20.86
C MET A 295 0.44 -2.24 -20.55
N ARG A 296 0.87 -3.45 -20.94
CA ARG A 296 2.27 -3.89 -20.78
C ARG A 296 3.23 -2.99 -21.55
N ALA A 297 2.88 -2.58 -22.76
CA ALA A 297 3.68 -1.66 -23.56
C ALA A 297 3.89 -0.30 -22.89
N VAL A 298 2.98 0.12 -21.97
CA VAL A 298 3.16 1.34 -21.19
C VAL A 298 4.35 1.24 -20.23
N LEU A 299 4.61 0.05 -19.67
CA LEU A 299 5.70 -0.15 -18.72
C LEU A 299 7.10 0.04 -19.33
N GLU A 300 7.20 -0.03 -20.65
CA GLU A 300 8.46 0.14 -21.40
C GLU A 300 8.67 1.59 -21.88
N GLN A 301 7.75 2.50 -21.56
CA GLN A 301 7.85 3.92 -21.91
C GLN A 301 8.84 4.67 -21.00
N ASP A 302 9.37 5.78 -21.47
CA ASP A 302 9.96 6.79 -20.59
C ASP A 302 8.85 7.44 -19.73
N PRO A 303 8.97 7.41 -18.39
CA PRO A 303 7.93 7.91 -17.52
C PRO A 303 7.87 9.45 -17.53
N ILE A 304 6.65 9.97 -17.48
CA ILE A 304 6.41 11.38 -17.13
C ILE A 304 6.86 11.58 -15.68
N VAL A 305 7.78 12.52 -15.45
CA VAL A 305 8.28 12.85 -14.12
C VAL A 305 7.43 13.96 -13.52
N LEU A 306 6.61 13.60 -12.54
CA LEU A 306 5.81 14.53 -11.74
C LEU A 306 6.67 15.18 -10.65
N PRO A 307 6.37 16.41 -10.21
CA PRO A 307 7.14 17.07 -9.16
C PRO A 307 7.04 16.32 -7.83
N ALA A 308 8.04 16.48 -6.95
CA ALA A 308 8.14 15.74 -5.69
C ALA A 308 6.96 15.95 -4.71
N TRP A 309 6.21 17.04 -4.87
CA TRP A 309 5.02 17.37 -4.07
C TRP A 309 3.70 17.00 -4.77
N ASP A 310 3.73 16.29 -5.89
CA ASP A 310 2.52 15.88 -6.60
C ASP A 310 1.62 14.99 -5.70
N PRO A 311 0.29 15.18 -5.69
CA PRO A 311 -0.62 14.40 -4.86
C PRO A 311 -0.63 12.89 -5.17
N MET A 312 -0.14 12.47 -6.34
CA MET A 312 0.04 11.04 -6.65
C MET A 312 1.25 10.41 -5.95
N GLY A 313 2.09 11.20 -5.28
CA GLY A 313 3.17 10.69 -4.43
C GLY A 313 2.77 10.46 -2.98
N ALA A 314 1.56 10.84 -2.59
CA ALA A 314 1.09 10.67 -1.22
C ALA A 314 0.61 9.25 -0.95
N LEU A 315 0.93 8.69 0.22
CA LEU A 315 0.39 7.43 0.70
C LEU A 315 0.36 7.48 2.24
N ALA A 316 -0.79 7.19 2.85
CA ALA A 316 -0.99 7.18 4.31
C ALA A 316 -0.67 8.53 5.01
N GLN A 317 -1.55 9.52 4.85
CA GLN A 317 -1.53 10.77 5.65
C GLN A 317 -2.34 10.62 6.94
#